data_AF-A0A1L7ACT5-F1
#
_entry.id   AF-A0A1L7ACT5-F1
#
_cell.length_a   1.000
_cell.length_b   1.000
_cell.length_c   1.000
_cell.angle_alpha   90.00
_cell.angle_beta   90.00
_cell.angle_gamma   90.00
#
_symmetry.space_group_name_H-M   'P 1'
#
loop_
_entity.id
_entity.type
_entity.pdbx_description
1 polymer ?
#
loop_
_entity_poly.entity_id
_entity_poly.type
_entity_poly.pdbx_seq_one_letter_code
_entity_poly.pdbx_strand_id
1 'polypeptide(L)'
;MQAHGWCELGFHREYFVELLMRSGFAVSFRQEPSTDRGSAYIARVSGQTVDLGAPVLIEAVGMPDCWHPGEGAWRWAKAAVAGIPLDRTGRWRSASLDLLNPLPIEKRVVISSDGGTEEFTMVPHETRTHTFPLAESGPALRIAAPVHKPSDLSSASGDNRELGIAVSAIRYS
;
A
#
# COMPACT_ATOMS: atom_id res chain seq x y z
N MET A 1 -18.65 16.51 30.17
CA MET A 1 -17.24 16.40 29.76
C MET A 1 -16.56 15.43 30.72
N GLN A 2 -16.03 14.33 30.18
CA GLN A 2 -15.18 13.27 30.80
C GLN A 2 -15.62 12.60 32.10
N ALA A 3 -16.07 11.34 32.02
CA ALA A 3 -16.15 10.44 33.18
C ALA A 3 -15.00 9.41 33.25
N HIS A 4 -14.20 9.27 32.20
CA HIS A 4 -13.24 8.16 32.10
C HIS A 4 -11.92 8.47 31.38
N GLY A 5 -11.59 9.73 31.10
CA GLY A 5 -10.30 10.12 30.51
C GLY A 5 -10.02 9.63 29.07
N TRP A 6 -10.82 8.70 28.54
CA TRP A 6 -10.74 8.25 27.15
C TRP A 6 -11.61 9.11 26.22
N CYS A 7 -11.05 9.43 25.06
CA CYS A 7 -11.74 10.04 23.94
C CYS A 7 -11.98 8.95 22.89
N GLU A 8 -13.24 8.62 22.61
CA GLU A 8 -13.56 7.74 21.49
C GLU A 8 -13.39 8.54 20.21
N LEU A 9 -12.37 8.18 19.44
CA LEU A 9 -12.18 8.70 18.10
C LEU A 9 -13.03 7.84 17.18
N GLY A 10 -14.17 8.38 16.73
CA GLY A 10 -15.15 7.70 15.86
C GLY A 10 -14.68 7.46 14.42
N PHE A 11 -13.40 7.14 14.22
CA PHE A 11 -12.84 6.84 12.91
C PHE A 11 -12.29 5.40 12.85
N HIS A 12 -12.30 4.83 11.65
CA HIS A 12 -11.67 3.53 11.39
C HIS A 12 -10.16 3.65 11.26
N ARG A 13 -9.42 2.55 11.48
CA ARG A 13 -7.95 2.53 11.41
C ARG A 13 -7.44 3.01 10.06
N GLU A 14 -8.09 2.62 8.97
CA GLU A 14 -7.69 2.97 7.61
C GLU A 14 -7.75 4.48 7.42
N TYR A 15 -8.77 5.15 7.97
CA TYR A 15 -8.88 6.61 7.96
C TYR A 15 -7.71 7.27 8.67
N PHE A 16 -7.32 6.75 9.84
CA PHE A 16 -6.21 7.29 10.61
C PHE A 16 -4.87 7.13 9.92
N VAL A 17 -4.61 5.93 9.39
CA VAL A 17 -3.37 5.63 8.63
C VAL A 17 -3.31 6.49 7.38
N GLU A 18 -4.39 6.55 6.61
CA GLU A 18 -4.48 7.39 5.41
C GLU A 18 -4.25 8.87 5.73
N LEU A 19 -4.84 9.39 6.81
CA LEU A 19 -4.65 10.77 7.26
C LEU A 19 -3.17 11.07 7.54
N LEU A 20 -2.50 10.19 8.29
CA LEU A 20 -1.07 10.34 8.61
C LEU A 20 -0.20 10.28 7.36
N MET A 21 -0.46 9.32 6.46
CA MET A 21 0.29 9.20 5.20
C MET A 21 0.10 10.42 4.29
N ARG A 22 -1.13 10.92 4.16
CA ARG A 22 -1.42 12.17 3.44
C ARG A 22 -0.73 13.39 4.05
N SER A 23 -0.52 13.36 5.36
CA SER A 23 0.23 14.39 6.09
C SER A 23 1.75 14.18 6.03
N GLY A 24 2.21 13.21 5.24
CA GLY A 24 3.63 12.99 4.98
C GLY A 24 4.36 12.23 6.08
N PHE A 25 3.67 11.27 6.69
CA PHE A 25 4.24 10.32 7.63
C PHE A 25 4.20 8.89 7.05
N ALA A 26 5.26 8.12 7.30
CA ALA A 26 5.17 6.66 7.24
C ALA A 26 4.70 6.15 8.60
N VAL A 27 3.69 5.28 8.59
CA VAL A 27 3.07 4.75 9.81
C VAL A 27 3.49 3.31 9.98
N SER A 28 3.87 2.87 11.18
CA SER A 28 3.98 1.45 11.51
C SER A 28 3.05 1.09 12.67
N PHE A 29 2.74 -0.20 12.79
CA PHE A 29 1.88 -0.73 13.83
C PHE A 29 2.65 -1.68 14.74
N ARG A 30 2.34 -1.60 16.04
CA ARG A 30 2.80 -2.57 17.03
C ARG A 30 1.67 -2.85 18.00
N GLN A 31 1.31 -4.13 18.12
CA GLN A 31 0.46 -4.59 19.23
C GLN A 31 1.25 -4.49 20.53
N GLU A 32 0.62 -3.96 21.58
CA GLU A 32 1.24 -3.86 22.89
C GLU A 32 1.42 -5.26 23.51
N PRO A 33 2.66 -5.69 23.82
CA PRO A 33 2.91 -7.03 24.32
C PRO A 33 2.21 -7.34 25.64
N SER A 34 1.91 -6.31 26.44
CA SER A 34 1.26 -6.47 27.74
C SER A 34 -0.27 -6.60 27.68
N THR A 35 -0.90 -6.33 26.53
CA THR A 35 -2.37 -6.41 26.41
C THR A 35 -2.86 -6.50 24.96
N ASP A 36 -3.84 -7.39 24.74
CA ASP A 36 -4.52 -7.51 23.44
C ASP A 36 -5.39 -6.29 23.09
N ARG A 37 -5.60 -5.38 24.05
CA ARG A 37 -6.37 -4.14 23.86
C ARG A 37 -5.50 -2.94 23.53
N GLY A 38 -4.19 -3.06 23.61
CA GLY A 38 -3.25 -1.96 23.38
C GLY A 38 -2.69 -1.99 21.96
N SER A 39 -2.90 -0.90 21.23
CA SER A 39 -2.38 -0.71 19.87
C SER A 39 -1.52 0.55 19.83
N ALA A 40 -0.30 0.45 19.32
CA ALA A 40 0.58 1.58 19.11
C ALA A 40 0.78 1.84 17.61
N TYR A 41 0.49 3.07 17.19
CA TYR A 41 0.81 3.58 15.85
C TYR A 41 2.03 4.50 15.95
N ILE A 42 3.08 4.18 15.21
CA ILE A 42 4.31 4.95 15.21
C ILE A 42 4.37 5.70 13.89
N ALA A 43 4.11 7.01 13.93
CA ALA A 43 4.24 7.88 12.77
C ALA A 43 5.63 8.50 12.73
N ARG A 44 6.33 8.35 11.61
CA ARG A 44 7.62 8.99 11.35
C ARG A 44 7.51 9.84 10.10
N VAL A 45 8.11 11.03 10.10
CA VAL A 45 8.13 11.87 8.90
C VAL A 45 8.71 11.05 7.75
N SER A 46 7.94 10.87 6.68
CA SER A 46 8.43 10.16 5.50
C SER A 46 9.39 11.07 4.73
N GLY A 47 10.52 10.51 4.31
CA GLY A 47 11.41 11.16 3.36
C GLY A 47 10.90 11.02 1.94
N GLN A 48 11.82 11.10 0.98
CA GLN A 48 11.53 10.88 -0.43
C GLN A 48 11.13 9.44 -0.76
N THR A 49 11.38 8.48 0.13
CA THR A 49 11.14 7.06 -0.17
C THR A 49 10.36 6.41 0.96
N VAL A 50 9.31 5.67 0.58
CA VAL A 50 8.58 4.76 1.44
C VAL A 50 8.84 3.34 0.94
N ASP A 51 9.51 2.53 1.76
CA ASP A 51 9.78 1.12 1.50
C ASP A 51 8.57 0.29 1.92
N LEU A 52 8.04 -0.51 0.99
CA LEU A 52 6.85 -1.34 1.20
C LEU A 52 7.17 -2.73 1.72
N GLY A 53 8.42 -3.19 1.59
CA GLY A 53 8.93 -4.37 2.29
C GLY A 53 9.10 -4.13 3.80
N ALA A 54 9.34 -2.88 4.20
CA ALA A 54 9.41 -2.47 5.60
C ALA A 54 8.05 -2.65 6.33
N PRO A 55 8.03 -2.71 7.68
CA PRO A 55 6.81 -2.83 8.48
C PRO A 55 6.01 -1.51 8.55
N VAL A 56 5.68 -0.95 7.39
CA VAL A 56 4.80 0.22 7.22
C VAL A 56 3.35 -0.23 7.06
N LEU A 57 2.39 0.53 7.57
CA LEU A 57 0.97 0.37 7.25
C LEU A 57 0.66 1.16 5.98
N ILE A 58 0.00 0.51 5.03
CA ILE A 58 -0.56 1.14 3.83
C ILE A 58 -2.02 0.72 3.79
N GLU A 59 -2.87 1.61 4.29
CA GLU A 59 -4.30 1.37 4.42
C GLU A 59 -5.05 2.58 3.89
N ALA A 60 -5.92 2.34 2.91
CA ALA A 60 -6.72 3.38 2.28
C ALA A 60 -8.21 3.20 2.64
N VAL A 61 -8.90 4.32 2.83
CA VAL A 61 -10.33 4.38 3.14
C VAL A 61 -11.12 3.71 2.01
N GLY A 62 -12.02 2.80 2.39
CA GLY A 62 -12.81 2.01 1.44
C GLY A 62 -12.03 0.87 0.77
N MET A 63 -10.77 0.64 1.15
CA MET A 63 -9.94 -0.49 0.70
C MET A 63 -9.23 -1.17 1.88
N PRO A 64 -9.96 -1.61 2.92
CA PRO A 64 -9.34 -2.30 4.03
C PRO A 64 -8.70 -3.62 3.57
N ASP A 65 -7.59 -3.99 4.20
CA ASP A 65 -6.95 -5.31 4.03
C ASP A 65 -6.62 -5.69 2.56
N CYS A 66 -6.23 -4.70 1.74
CA CYS A 66 -5.89 -4.92 0.33
C CYS A 66 -4.41 -5.27 0.08
N TRP A 67 -3.60 -5.38 1.14
CA TRP A 67 -2.17 -5.70 1.07
C TRP A 67 -1.81 -6.85 2.00
N HIS A 68 -0.95 -7.76 1.55
CA HIS A 68 -0.26 -8.70 2.43
C HIS A 68 0.79 -7.96 3.27
N PRO A 69 1.33 -8.60 4.35
CA PRO A 69 2.53 -8.10 5.01
C PRO A 69 3.71 -7.91 4.03
N GLY A 70 4.64 -7.03 4.39
CA GLY A 70 5.90 -6.90 3.66
C GLY A 70 6.69 -8.21 3.67
N GLU A 71 7.24 -8.58 2.51
CA GLU A 71 7.99 -9.81 2.27
C GLU A 71 9.33 -9.46 1.62
N GLY A 72 10.39 -9.43 2.42
CA GLY A 72 11.72 -9.01 1.96
C GLY A 72 11.73 -7.55 1.52
N ALA A 73 11.87 -7.33 0.22
CA ALA A 73 11.99 -6.00 -0.38
C ALA A 73 10.70 -5.49 -1.04
N TRP A 74 9.57 -6.20 -0.89
CA TRP A 74 8.31 -5.81 -1.52
C TRP A 74 7.09 -6.19 -0.70
N ARG A 75 5.93 -5.76 -1.18
CA ARG A 75 4.62 -6.10 -0.65
C ARG A 75 3.67 -6.50 -1.76
N TRP A 76 2.90 -7.54 -1.53
CA TRP A 76 1.92 -8.03 -2.48
C TRP A 76 0.56 -7.37 -2.29
N ALA A 77 -0.04 -6.91 -3.40
CA ALA A 77 -1.47 -6.66 -3.43
C ALA A 77 -2.23 -7.97 -3.17
N LYS A 78 -3.14 -7.95 -2.20
CA LYS A 78 -3.97 -9.08 -1.78
C LYS A 78 -5.29 -9.17 -2.55
N ALA A 79 -5.76 -8.03 -3.07
CA ALA A 79 -7.01 -7.91 -3.81
C ALA A 79 -6.76 -7.49 -5.26
N ALA A 80 -7.77 -7.68 -6.12
CA ALA A 80 -7.73 -7.24 -7.51
C ALA A 80 -7.54 -5.73 -7.66
N VAL A 81 -7.87 -4.96 -6.62
CA VAL A 81 -7.60 -3.53 -6.51
C VAL A 81 -7.01 -3.26 -5.13
N ALA A 82 -5.84 -2.61 -5.09
CA ALA A 82 -5.19 -2.22 -3.85
C ALA A 82 -4.92 -0.70 -3.84
N GLY A 83 -5.15 -0.08 -2.68
CA GLY A 83 -5.03 1.36 -2.48
C GLY A 83 -3.75 1.74 -1.74
N ILE A 84 -3.08 2.80 -2.18
CA ILE A 84 -1.90 3.38 -1.52
C ILE A 84 -2.20 4.85 -1.21
N PRO A 85 -2.32 5.24 0.08
CA PRO A 85 -2.29 6.64 0.46
C PRO A 85 -0.96 7.27 0.07
N LEU A 86 -1.01 8.46 -0.52
CA LEU A 86 0.18 9.21 -0.94
C LEU A 86 0.34 10.46 -0.08
N ASP A 87 1.58 10.92 0.11
CA ASP A 87 1.88 12.22 0.71
C ASP A 87 1.26 13.33 -0.15
N ARG A 88 0.44 14.19 0.48
CA ARG A 88 -0.26 15.32 -0.15
C ARG A 88 0.08 16.67 0.51
N THR A 89 1.20 16.76 1.23
CA THR A 89 1.66 18.00 1.88
C THR A 89 2.10 19.10 0.89
N GLY A 90 2.02 18.86 -0.42
CA GLY A 90 2.49 19.77 -1.46
C GLY A 90 4.02 19.84 -1.59
N ARG A 91 4.77 19.09 -0.76
CA ARG A 91 6.23 19.00 -0.80
C ARG A 91 6.76 18.30 -2.05
N TRP A 92 5.91 17.52 -2.71
CA TRP A 92 6.24 16.68 -3.86
C TRP A 92 5.34 17.02 -5.05
N ARG A 93 5.85 16.79 -6.26
CA ARG A 93 5.16 17.01 -7.54
C ARG A 93 4.79 15.71 -8.23
N SER A 94 5.56 14.65 -8.00
CA SER A 94 5.29 13.33 -8.56
C SER A 94 5.62 12.22 -7.57
N ALA A 95 5.07 11.04 -7.85
CA ALA A 95 5.46 9.82 -7.20
C ALA A 95 5.74 8.73 -8.24
N SER A 96 6.75 7.92 -7.97
CA SER A 96 7.13 6.75 -8.75
C SER A 96 6.88 5.50 -7.92
N LEU A 97 6.19 4.53 -8.48
CA LEU A 97 6.06 3.19 -7.93
C LEU A 97 7.03 2.24 -8.58
N ASP A 98 7.71 1.44 -7.78
CA ASP A 98 8.48 0.30 -8.25
C ASP A 98 7.62 -0.96 -8.16
N LEU A 99 7.18 -1.43 -9.33
CA LEU A 99 6.32 -2.59 -9.50
C LEU A 99 7.14 -3.80 -9.88
N LEU A 100 6.69 -4.96 -9.43
CA LEU A 100 7.29 -6.24 -9.74
C LEU A 100 6.17 -7.25 -10.05
N ASN A 101 6.37 -8.06 -11.09
CA ASN A 101 5.55 -9.23 -11.37
C ASN A 101 6.38 -10.52 -11.14
N PRO A 102 6.45 -11.07 -9.92
CA PRO A 102 7.23 -12.28 -9.67
C PRO A 102 6.61 -13.56 -10.24
N LEU A 103 5.32 -13.53 -10.62
CA LEU A 103 4.61 -14.74 -11.04
C LEU A 103 4.98 -15.12 -12.48
N PRO A 104 4.95 -16.42 -12.83
CA PRO A 104 5.29 -16.92 -14.16
C PRO A 104 4.18 -16.69 -15.20
N ILE A 105 3.41 -15.62 -15.05
CA ILE A 105 2.27 -15.26 -15.91
C ILE A 105 2.24 -13.77 -16.18
N GLU A 106 1.69 -13.41 -17.33
CA GLU A 106 1.46 -12.01 -17.69
C GLU A 106 0.36 -11.38 -16.82
N LYS A 107 0.54 -10.11 -16.45
CA LYS A 107 -0.47 -9.34 -15.69
C LYS A 107 -0.80 -8.03 -16.38
N ARG A 108 -2.08 -7.82 -16.64
CA ARG A 108 -2.63 -6.51 -16.99
C ARG A 108 -2.73 -5.66 -15.73
N VAL A 109 -2.04 -4.52 -15.72
CA VAL A 109 -1.96 -3.60 -14.58
C VAL A 109 -2.61 -2.29 -14.98
N VAL A 110 -3.53 -1.81 -14.14
CA VAL A 110 -4.16 -0.50 -14.27
C VAL A 110 -3.79 0.32 -13.05
N ILE A 111 -3.18 1.48 -13.27
CA ILE A 111 -2.87 2.45 -12.23
C ILE A 111 -3.83 3.62 -12.41
N SER A 112 -4.57 3.97 -11.36
CA SER A 112 -5.46 5.13 -11.38
C SER A 112 -5.16 6.05 -10.20
N SER A 113 -5.03 7.32 -10.52
CA SER A 113 -4.90 8.43 -9.59
C SER A 113 -5.79 9.58 -10.05
N ASP A 114 -5.75 10.68 -9.33
CA ASP A 114 -6.44 11.92 -9.71
C ASP A 114 -5.93 12.48 -11.05
N GLY A 115 -4.67 12.19 -11.39
CA GLY A 115 -4.02 12.65 -12.62
C GLY A 115 -4.39 11.84 -13.86
N GLY A 116 -5.11 10.73 -13.71
CA GLY A 116 -5.54 9.89 -14.83
C GLY A 116 -5.51 8.41 -14.49
N THR A 117 -5.87 7.62 -15.51
CA THR A 117 -5.77 6.16 -15.49
C THR A 117 -4.83 5.73 -16.60
N GLU A 118 -3.85 4.92 -16.24
CA GLU A 118 -2.90 4.32 -17.16
C GLU A 118 -2.97 2.81 -17.07
N GLU A 119 -2.78 2.16 -18.21
CA GLU A 119 -2.86 0.71 -18.32
C GLU A 119 -1.66 0.19 -19.09
N PHE A 120 -1.09 -0.89 -18.59
CA PHE A 120 -0.02 -1.60 -19.26
C PHE A 120 0.02 -3.07 -18.84
N THR A 121 0.75 -3.85 -19.61
CA THR A 121 1.00 -5.25 -19.33
C THR A 121 2.39 -5.40 -18.71
N MET A 122 2.50 -6.24 -17.67
CA MET A 122 3.77 -6.70 -17.12
C MET A 122 3.99 -8.17 -17.44
N VAL A 123 5.10 -8.48 -18.10
CA VAL A 123 5.49 -9.86 -18.42
C VAL A 123 6.02 -10.58 -17.17
N PRO A 124 6.14 -11.93 -17.18
CA PRO A 124 6.71 -12.67 -16.06
C PRO A 124 8.08 -12.14 -15.63
N HIS A 125 8.27 -12.01 -14.32
CA HIS A 125 9.51 -11.54 -13.67
C HIS A 125 9.93 -10.11 -14.01
N GLU A 126 9.07 -9.34 -14.67
CA GLU A 126 9.35 -7.93 -14.99
C GLU A 126 9.36 -7.06 -13.74
N THR A 127 10.34 -6.15 -13.68
CA THR A 127 10.34 -5.00 -12.77
C THR A 127 10.10 -3.74 -13.58
N ARG A 128 9.23 -2.86 -13.11
CA ARG A 128 8.88 -1.62 -13.80
C ARG A 128 8.70 -0.48 -12.82
N THR A 129 9.35 0.65 -13.10
CA THR A 129 9.06 1.90 -12.40
C THR A 129 7.99 2.68 -13.19
N HIS A 130 6.94 3.11 -12.51
CA HIS A 130 5.86 3.89 -13.10
C HIS A 130 5.67 5.20 -12.33
N THR A 131 5.75 6.33 -13.03
CA THR A 131 5.69 7.68 -12.44
C THR A 131 4.40 8.37 -12.83
N PHE A 132 3.74 9.00 -11.86
CA PHE A 132 2.54 9.78 -12.08
C PHE A 132 2.62 11.13 -11.35
N PRO A 133 1.93 12.16 -11.85
CA PRO A 133 1.84 13.45 -11.17
C PRO A 133 0.98 13.34 -9.91
N LEU A 134 1.36 14.07 -8.87
CA LEU A 134 0.56 14.21 -7.65
C LEU A 134 -0.39 15.39 -7.80
N ALA A 135 -1.69 15.15 -7.74
CA ALA A 135 -2.67 16.21 -7.62
C ALA A 135 -2.74 16.74 -6.17
N GLU A 136 -3.23 17.97 -6.00
CA GLU A 136 -3.47 18.53 -4.68
C GLU A 136 -4.70 17.89 -3.99
N SER A 137 -5.61 17.29 -4.75
CA SER A 137 -6.85 16.70 -4.23
C SER A 137 -7.25 15.42 -4.95
N GLY A 138 -7.68 14.43 -4.17
CA GLY A 138 -8.37 13.23 -4.64
C GLY A 138 -7.91 11.95 -3.91
N PRO A 139 -8.52 10.78 -4.22
CA PRO A 139 -8.35 9.55 -3.46
C PRO A 139 -6.91 9.01 -3.38
N ALA A 140 -6.75 7.93 -2.61
CA ALA A 140 -5.55 7.09 -2.65
C ALA A 140 -5.29 6.60 -4.09
N LEU A 141 -4.01 6.37 -4.42
CA LEU A 141 -3.60 5.73 -5.66
C LEU A 141 -4.12 4.30 -5.69
N ARG A 142 -4.69 3.86 -6.80
CA ARG A 142 -5.23 2.51 -6.94
C ARG A 142 -4.42 1.74 -7.96
N ILE A 143 -4.01 0.53 -7.58
CA ILE A 143 -3.36 -0.43 -8.45
C ILE A 143 -4.32 -1.59 -8.62
N ALA A 144 -4.79 -1.81 -9.85
CA ALA A 144 -5.63 -2.95 -10.18
C ALA A 144 -4.86 -3.95 -11.04
N ALA A 145 -4.87 -5.21 -10.63
CA ALA A 145 -4.28 -6.30 -11.37
C ALA A 145 -4.93 -7.63 -10.97
N PRO A 146 -5.04 -8.60 -11.89
CA PRO A 146 -5.52 -9.95 -11.55
C PRO A 146 -4.68 -10.61 -10.45
N VAL A 147 -5.35 -11.15 -9.46
CA VAL A 147 -4.73 -11.97 -8.40
C VAL A 147 -4.69 -13.43 -8.83
N HIS A 148 -3.62 -14.12 -8.47
CA HIS A 148 -3.45 -15.55 -8.74
C HIS A 148 -2.80 -16.21 -7.53
N LYS A 149 -3.12 -17.48 -7.31
CA LYS A 149 -2.44 -18.29 -6.29
C LYS A 149 -1.23 -18.98 -6.94
N PRO A 150 -0.02 -18.84 -6.40
CA PRO A 150 1.14 -19.55 -6.92
C PRO A 150 0.96 -21.07 -7.01
N SER A 151 0.22 -21.67 -6.06
CA SER A 151 -0.16 -23.08 -6.05
C SER A 151 -0.90 -23.54 -7.31
N ASP A 152 -1.68 -22.65 -7.93
CA ASP A 152 -2.45 -22.94 -9.14
C ASP A 152 -1.58 -22.85 -10.40
N LEU A 153 -0.45 -22.14 -10.31
CA LEU A 153 0.46 -21.89 -11.42
C LEU A 153 1.63 -22.89 -11.48
N SER A 154 1.99 -23.49 -10.34
CA SER A 154 3.09 -24.44 -10.24
C SER A 154 2.85 -25.45 -9.13
N SER A 155 2.92 -26.75 -9.46
CA SER A 155 2.83 -27.84 -8.49
C SER A 155 3.99 -27.86 -7.49
N ALA A 156 5.06 -27.11 -7.74
CA ALA A 156 6.18 -26.95 -6.82
C ALA A 156 5.94 -25.88 -5.73
N SER A 157 4.89 -25.05 -5.85
CA SER A 157 4.57 -24.02 -4.87
C SER A 157 3.43 -24.45 -3.95
N GLY A 158 3.66 -24.38 -2.63
CA GLY A 158 2.60 -24.55 -1.63
C GLY A 158 1.89 -23.25 -1.24
N ASP A 159 2.25 -22.12 -1.86
CA ASP A 159 1.69 -20.82 -1.52
C ASP A 159 0.28 -20.63 -2.11
N ASN A 160 -0.71 -20.58 -1.22
CA ASN A 160 -2.14 -20.45 -1.54
C ASN A 160 -2.67 -19.02 -1.41
N ARG A 161 -1.80 -18.03 -1.16
CA ARG A 161 -2.20 -16.62 -1.06
C ARG A 161 -2.65 -16.10 -2.43
N GLU A 162 -3.67 -15.25 -2.45
CA GLU A 162 -4.01 -14.48 -3.64
C GLU A 162 -3.00 -13.34 -3.82
N LEU A 163 -2.20 -13.42 -4.89
CA LEU A 163 -1.11 -12.49 -5.15
C LEU A 163 -1.37 -11.67 -6.44
N GLY A 164 -1.54 -10.37 -6.26
CA GLY A 164 -1.67 -9.37 -7.33
C GLY A 164 -0.30 -8.95 -7.89
N ILE A 165 -0.08 -7.64 -8.05
CA ILE A 165 1.25 -7.08 -8.34
C ILE A 165 1.99 -6.81 -7.03
N ALA A 166 3.29 -7.03 -7.02
CA ALA A 166 4.15 -6.65 -5.92
C ALA A 166 4.64 -5.21 -6.11
N VAL A 167 4.78 -4.48 -5.01
CA VAL A 167 5.31 -3.11 -4.99
C VAL A 167 6.43 -3.03 -3.96
N SER A 168 7.59 -2.52 -4.36
CA SER A 168 8.76 -2.42 -3.46
C SER A 168 8.87 -1.05 -2.81
N ALA A 169 8.64 0.02 -3.55
CA ALA A 169 8.77 1.37 -3.00
C ALA A 169 7.87 2.39 -3.69
N ILE A 170 7.62 3.48 -2.95
CA ILE A 170 7.10 4.75 -3.47
C ILE A 170 8.24 5.76 -3.36
N ARG A 171 8.58 6.44 -4.45
CA ARG A 171 9.59 7.50 -4.49
C ARG A 171 8.96 8.82 -4.89
N TYR A 172 9.14 9.85 -4.08
CA TYR A 172 8.62 11.17 -4.29
C TYR A 172 9.68 12.11 -4.89
N SER A 173 9.25 12.98 -5.81
CA SER A 173 10.08 14.00 -6.45
C SER A 173 9.33 15.32 -6.64
#